data_AF-A0A7J2U8N3-F1
#
_entry.id   AF-A0A7J2U8N3-F1
#
_cell.length_a   1.000
_cell.length_b   1.000
_cell.length_c   1.000
_cell.angle_alpha   90.00
_cell.angle_beta   90.00
_cell.angle_gamma   90.00
#
_symmetry.space_group_name_H-M   'P 1'
#
loop_
_entity.id
_entity.type
_entity.pdbx_description
1 polymer ?
#
loop_
_entity_poly.entity_id
_entity_poly.type
_entity_poly.pdbx_seq_one_letter_code
_entity_poly.pdbx_strand_id
1 'polypeptide(L)'
;MHVTLVNPPYPSGAPKSTYVPMGISYLTSYLESHGFDVDVIDFQALPFNEEYYIKRLTEKAPSIIGVTSTTLTYWPALRLVKIAKKTCPESLVVMGGPHVTVVDKEALTECPELDVVVRGEGEQTLLELAKLKAASSLGSLHEVPGITFKSDGEIIRNKDRPFIQNLDTLPFPAFDHLPLERY
;
A
#
# COMPACT_ATOMS: atom_id res chain seq x y z
N MET A 1 -7.06 14.52 -3.08
CA MET A 1 -5.91 13.94 -2.35
C MET A 1 -5.37 12.80 -3.20
N HIS A 2 -4.06 12.69 -3.36
CA HIS A 2 -3.45 11.69 -4.24
C HIS A 2 -2.91 10.49 -3.45
N VAL A 3 -3.10 9.28 -3.98
CA VAL A 3 -2.63 8.00 -3.42
C VAL A 3 -1.79 7.28 -4.48
N THR A 4 -0.58 6.85 -4.12
CA THR A 4 0.25 6.01 -5.00
C THR A 4 0.30 4.60 -4.45
N LEU A 5 -0.10 3.61 -5.25
CA LEU A 5 -0.02 2.18 -4.91
C LEU A 5 1.13 1.51 -5.67
N VAL A 6 1.90 0.66 -4.98
CA VAL A 6 3.17 0.15 -5.50
C VAL A 6 3.21 -1.37 -5.39
N ASN A 7 3.45 -2.04 -6.53
CA ASN A 7 3.81 -3.45 -6.59
C ASN A 7 5.34 -3.60 -6.60
N PRO A 8 5.97 -4.19 -5.58
CA PRO A 8 7.42 -4.29 -5.54
C PRO A 8 7.98 -5.24 -6.61
N PRO A 9 9.25 -5.03 -7.04
CA PRO A 9 9.90 -5.96 -7.93
C PRO A 9 10.17 -7.29 -7.22
N TYR A 10 10.26 -8.35 -8.01
CA TYR A 10 10.86 -9.60 -7.54
C TYR A 10 12.33 -9.38 -7.15
N PRO A 11 12.83 -10.11 -6.14
CA PRO A 11 14.25 -10.08 -5.81
C PRO A 11 15.08 -10.61 -6.98
N SER A 12 16.34 -10.15 -7.07
CA SER A 12 17.25 -10.56 -8.15
C SER A 12 17.42 -12.08 -8.19
N GLY A 13 17.30 -12.67 -9.38
CA GLY A 13 17.45 -14.12 -9.59
C GLY A 13 16.21 -14.96 -9.24
N ALA A 14 15.13 -14.38 -8.71
CA ALA A 14 13.88 -15.10 -8.51
C ALA A 14 13.16 -15.38 -9.84
N PRO A 15 12.39 -16.49 -9.95
CA PRO A 15 11.53 -16.74 -11.09
C PRO A 15 10.57 -15.57 -11.28
N LYS A 16 10.58 -14.99 -12.48
CA LYS A 16 9.63 -13.93 -12.85
C LYS A 16 8.37 -14.59 -13.37
N SER A 17 7.25 -14.30 -12.74
CA SER A 17 5.93 -14.62 -13.26
C SER A 17 5.10 -13.36 -13.11
N THR A 18 4.70 -12.78 -14.23
CA THR A 18 4.00 -11.49 -14.23
C THR A 18 2.51 -11.78 -14.14
N TYR A 19 1.92 -11.60 -12.97
CA TYR A 19 0.47 -11.69 -12.78
C TYR A 19 -0.10 -10.30 -12.62
N VAL A 20 -1.31 -10.10 -13.14
CA VAL A 20 -2.08 -8.88 -12.89
C VAL A 20 -2.22 -8.72 -11.38
N PRO A 21 -1.77 -7.60 -10.76
CA PRO A 21 -1.86 -7.39 -9.33
C PRO A 21 -3.29 -7.08 -8.91
N MET A 22 -4.15 -8.11 -8.88
CA MET A 22 -5.59 -7.98 -8.67
C MET A 22 -5.93 -7.20 -7.40
N GLY A 23 -5.21 -7.46 -6.29
CA GLY A 23 -5.41 -6.72 -5.04
C GLY A 23 -5.20 -5.21 -5.22
N ILE A 24 -4.14 -4.79 -5.92
CA ILE A 24 -3.92 -3.36 -6.21
C ILE A 24 -5.04 -2.82 -7.10
N SER A 25 -5.45 -3.54 -8.14
CA SER A 25 -6.51 -3.06 -9.04
C SER A 25 -7.87 -2.87 -8.35
N TYR A 26 -8.20 -3.71 -7.35
CA TYR A 26 -9.39 -3.51 -6.52
C TYR A 26 -9.22 -2.35 -5.54
N LEU A 27 -8.06 -2.20 -4.91
CA LEU A 27 -7.79 -1.05 -4.05
C LEU A 27 -7.88 0.28 -4.83
N THR A 28 -7.34 0.33 -6.05
CA THR A 28 -7.41 1.49 -6.95
C THR A 28 -8.86 1.84 -7.25
N SER A 29 -9.61 0.93 -7.87
CA SER A 29 -11.02 1.19 -8.24
C SER A 29 -11.89 1.51 -7.02
N TYR A 30 -11.64 0.87 -5.87
CA TYR A 30 -12.38 1.15 -4.64
C TYR A 30 -12.10 2.56 -4.13
N LEU A 31 -10.85 3.01 -4.09
CA LEU A 31 -10.50 4.38 -3.70
C LEU A 31 -11.04 5.43 -4.69
N GLU A 32 -10.96 5.17 -5.99
CA GLU A 32 -11.46 6.07 -7.04
C GLU A 32 -12.98 6.22 -6.99
N SER A 33 -13.70 5.13 -6.76
CA SER A 33 -15.16 5.17 -6.56
C SER A 33 -15.59 6.02 -5.35
N HIS A 34 -14.64 6.34 -4.45
CA HIS A 34 -14.83 7.23 -3.30
C HIS A 34 -14.15 8.60 -3.46
N GLY A 35 -13.73 8.97 -4.68
CA GLY A 35 -13.26 10.31 -5.02
C GLY A 35 -11.78 10.60 -4.72
N PHE A 36 -10.98 9.56 -4.50
CA PHE A 36 -9.52 9.71 -4.41
C PHE A 36 -8.87 9.58 -5.78
N ASP A 37 -7.82 10.36 -6.04
CA ASP A 37 -7.00 10.24 -7.24
C ASP A 37 -5.89 9.21 -6.96
N VAL A 38 -5.76 8.19 -7.80
CA VAL A 38 -4.88 7.05 -7.56
C VAL A 38 -3.97 6.80 -8.75
N ASP A 39 -2.67 6.61 -8.51
CA ASP A 39 -1.77 6.04 -9.51
C ASP A 39 -1.11 4.74 -9.03
N VAL A 40 -0.70 3.90 -9.98
CA VAL A 40 -0.09 2.60 -9.72
C VAL A 40 1.31 2.57 -10.31
N ILE A 41 2.27 2.07 -9.53
CA ILE A 41 3.63 1.78 -9.97
C ILE A 41 3.86 0.27 -9.81
N ASP A 42 3.84 -0.45 -10.93
CA ASP A 42 4.05 -1.90 -10.94
C ASP A 42 5.46 -2.28 -11.38
N PHE A 43 6.34 -2.59 -10.42
CA PHE A 43 7.72 -3.06 -10.70
C PHE A 43 7.84 -4.56 -11.01
N GLN A 44 6.73 -5.30 -11.10
CA GLN A 44 6.72 -6.62 -11.71
C GLN A 44 6.49 -6.52 -13.22
N ALA A 45 5.68 -5.56 -13.67
CA ALA A 45 5.49 -5.25 -15.09
C ALA A 45 6.55 -4.29 -15.65
N LEU A 46 7.10 -3.39 -14.83
CA LEU A 46 8.14 -2.44 -15.19
C LEU A 46 9.49 -2.87 -14.60
N PRO A 47 10.63 -2.67 -15.31
CA PRO A 47 11.93 -2.87 -14.69
C PRO A 47 12.10 -1.91 -13.51
N PHE A 48 12.59 -2.42 -12.38
CA PHE A 48 12.86 -1.58 -11.22
C PHE A 48 13.86 -0.47 -11.57
N ASN A 49 13.46 0.77 -11.29
CA ASN A 49 14.28 1.96 -11.45
C ASN A 49 13.98 2.91 -10.28
N GLU A 50 14.99 3.12 -9.42
CA GLU A 50 14.87 3.97 -8.23
C GLU A 50 14.69 5.44 -8.58
N GLU A 51 15.40 5.96 -9.57
CA GLU A 51 15.27 7.36 -10.02
C GLU A 51 13.87 7.63 -10.57
N TYR A 52 13.32 6.67 -11.32
CA TYR A 52 11.94 6.72 -11.78
C TYR A 52 10.96 6.76 -10.61
N TYR A 53 11.14 5.89 -9.61
CA TYR A 53 10.28 5.87 -8.43
C TYR A 53 10.29 7.22 -7.69
N ILE A 54 11.48 7.75 -7.39
CA ILE A 54 11.66 9.05 -6.73
C ILE A 54 11.02 10.16 -7.55
N LYS A 55 11.26 10.19 -8.87
CA LYS A 55 10.69 11.19 -9.76
C LYS A 55 9.16 11.15 -9.72
N ARG A 56 8.55 9.97 -9.84
CA ARG A 56 7.09 9.79 -9.79
C ARG A 56 6.50 10.28 -8.48
N LEU A 57 7.08 9.88 -7.35
CA LEU A 57 6.64 10.33 -6.03
C LEU A 57 6.79 11.84 -5.86
N THR A 58 7.87 12.44 -6.37
CA THR A 58 8.10 13.89 -6.32
C THR A 58 7.07 14.66 -7.16
N GLU A 59 6.81 14.20 -8.39
CA GLU A 59 5.83 14.83 -9.31
C GLU A 59 4.40 14.74 -8.78
N LYS A 60 4.06 13.60 -8.17
CA LYS A 60 2.70 13.32 -7.68
C LYS A 60 2.43 13.83 -6.26
N ALA A 61 3.49 13.95 -5.45
CA ALA A 61 3.41 14.31 -4.03
C ALA A 61 2.24 13.61 -3.28
N PRO A 62 2.18 12.26 -3.32
CA PRO A 62 1.06 11.51 -2.74
C PRO A 62 0.91 11.77 -1.25
N SER A 63 -0.32 11.88 -0.76
CA SER A 63 -0.58 11.95 0.67
C SER A 63 -0.52 10.57 1.34
N ILE A 64 -0.72 9.50 0.56
CA ILE A 64 -0.59 8.10 0.98
C ILE A 64 0.22 7.34 -0.06
N ILE A 65 1.18 6.54 0.41
CA ILE A 65 1.95 5.62 -0.42
C ILE A 65 1.70 4.21 0.12
N GLY A 66 0.99 3.39 -0.64
CA GLY A 66 0.66 2.00 -0.30
C GLY A 66 1.57 1.02 -1.02
N VAL A 67 2.29 0.17 -0.29
CA VAL A 67 3.15 -0.87 -0.88
C VAL A 67 2.56 -2.25 -0.56
N THR A 68 2.30 -3.07 -1.58
CA THR A 68 1.88 -4.46 -1.32
C THR A 68 3.08 -5.35 -1.04
N SER A 69 2.89 -6.43 -0.28
CA SER A 69 3.96 -7.33 0.14
C SER A 69 3.52 -8.79 0.19
N THR A 70 4.20 -9.61 -0.61
CA THR A 70 4.20 -11.07 -0.51
C THR A 70 5.53 -11.53 0.09
N THR A 71 5.64 -12.81 0.47
CA THR A 71 6.86 -13.33 1.10
C THR A 71 8.11 -13.13 0.24
N LEU A 72 8.01 -13.31 -1.07
CA LEU A 72 9.15 -13.10 -1.98
C LEU A 72 9.52 -11.61 -2.12
N THR A 73 8.56 -10.71 -1.99
CA THR A 73 8.74 -9.29 -2.27
C THR A 73 8.93 -8.44 -1.01
N TYR A 74 8.97 -9.05 0.18
CA TYR A 74 9.05 -8.35 1.46
C TYR A 74 10.26 -7.41 1.57
N TRP A 75 11.48 -7.91 1.33
CA TRP A 75 12.69 -7.08 1.37
C TRP A 75 12.69 -5.96 0.31
N PRO A 76 12.34 -6.23 -0.96
CA PRO A 76 12.10 -5.16 -1.94
C PRO A 76 11.04 -4.13 -1.49
N ALA A 77 9.95 -4.57 -0.86
CA ALA A 77 8.90 -3.69 -0.36
C ALA A 77 9.41 -2.74 0.74
N LEU A 78 10.18 -3.26 1.71
CA LEU A 78 10.79 -2.43 2.75
C LEU A 78 11.77 -1.40 2.16
N ARG A 79 12.52 -1.76 1.11
CA ARG A 79 13.37 -0.81 0.39
C ARG A 79 12.54 0.32 -0.24
N LEU A 80 11.42 -0.01 -0.88
CA LEU A 80 10.51 0.98 -1.46
C LEU A 80 9.89 1.90 -0.40
N VAL A 81 9.53 1.37 0.77
CA VAL A 81 9.03 2.17 1.90
C VAL A 81 10.08 3.19 2.37
N LYS A 82 11.34 2.78 2.51
CA LYS A 82 12.44 3.69 2.90
C LYS A 82 12.63 4.83 1.89
N ILE A 83 12.62 4.49 0.60
CA ILE A 83 12.72 5.50 -0.48
C ILE A 83 11.51 6.43 -0.46
N ALA A 84 10.30 5.88 -0.29
CA ALA A 84 9.06 6.63 -0.24
C ALA A 84 9.06 7.66 0.89
N LYS A 85 9.36 7.24 2.12
CA LYS A 85 9.38 8.12 3.29
C LYS A 85 10.45 9.21 3.19
N LYS A 86 11.63 8.88 2.64
CA LYS A 86 12.67 9.87 2.38
C LYS A 86 12.25 10.91 1.34
N THR A 87 11.53 10.48 0.30
CA THR A 87 11.12 11.34 -0.83
C THR A 87 9.92 12.21 -0.46
N CYS A 88 8.95 11.64 0.26
CA CYS A 88 7.72 12.30 0.68
C CYS A 88 7.54 12.11 2.21
N PRO A 89 8.24 12.89 3.05
CA PRO A 89 8.24 12.69 4.52
C PRO A 89 6.86 12.88 5.15
N GLU A 90 6.01 13.71 4.55
CA GLU A 90 4.65 14.02 5.01
C GLU A 90 3.60 12.98 4.60
N SER A 91 3.96 12.03 3.74
CA SER A 91 3.07 10.96 3.30
C SER A 91 2.87 9.95 4.43
N LEU A 92 1.65 9.43 4.51
CA LEU A 92 1.39 8.22 5.28
C LEU A 92 1.84 7.02 4.44
N VAL A 93 2.88 6.33 4.88
CA VAL A 93 3.44 5.16 4.20
C VAL A 93 2.84 3.91 4.81
N VAL A 94 2.11 3.18 3.98
CA VAL A 94 1.32 2.02 4.36
C VAL A 94 1.86 0.79 3.64
N MET A 95 1.95 -0.34 4.35
CA MET A 95 2.23 -1.64 3.72
C MET A 95 1.03 -2.57 3.93
N GLY A 96 0.67 -3.32 2.90
CA GLY A 96 -0.39 -4.33 2.97
C GLY A 96 0.03 -5.61 2.25
N GLY A 97 -0.88 -6.58 2.21
CA GLY A 97 -0.65 -7.86 1.53
C GLY A 97 -0.40 -9.03 2.50
N PRO A 98 -0.35 -10.25 1.95
CA PRO A 98 -0.42 -11.47 2.75
C PRO A 98 0.76 -11.66 3.69
N HIS A 99 1.96 -11.19 3.33
CA HIS A 99 3.13 -11.38 4.21
C HIS A 99 3.02 -10.53 5.46
N VAL A 100 2.83 -9.21 5.30
CA VAL A 100 2.73 -8.28 6.43
C VAL A 100 1.43 -8.42 7.23
N THR A 101 0.42 -9.11 6.69
CA THR A 101 -0.74 -9.51 7.50
C THR A 101 -0.34 -10.46 8.64
N VAL A 102 0.71 -11.26 8.46
CA VAL A 102 1.19 -12.25 9.44
C VAL A 102 2.31 -11.70 10.32
N VAL A 103 3.21 -10.90 9.75
CA VAL A 103 4.40 -10.34 10.45
C VAL A 103 4.30 -8.83 10.64
N ASP A 104 3.10 -8.35 10.96
CA ASP A 104 2.73 -6.93 11.04
C ASP A 104 3.61 -6.12 12.01
N LYS A 105 3.82 -6.63 13.22
CA LYS A 105 4.63 -5.97 14.24
C LYS A 105 6.11 -5.99 13.89
N GLU A 106 6.59 -7.11 13.37
CA GLU A 106 7.97 -7.29 12.92
C GLU A 106 8.28 -6.31 11.79
N ALA A 107 7.39 -6.15 10.81
CA ALA A 107 7.56 -5.21 9.70
C ALA A 107 7.71 -3.75 10.18
N LEU A 108 6.91 -3.33 11.16
CA LEU A 108 7.02 -2.00 11.76
C LEU A 108 8.29 -1.80 12.61
N THR A 109 8.80 -2.90 13.18
CA THR A 109 10.06 -2.93 13.95
C THR A 109 11.27 -2.86 13.03
N GLU A 110 11.28 -3.65 11.95
CA GLU A 110 12.38 -3.74 10.98
C GLU A 110 12.46 -2.51 10.06
N CYS A 111 11.35 -1.78 9.87
CA CYS A 111 11.29 -0.57 9.07
C CYS A 111 10.66 0.60 9.86
N PRO A 112 11.49 1.40 10.53
CA PRO A 112 11.05 2.62 11.21
C PRO A 112 10.31 3.63 10.31
N GLU A 113 10.56 3.60 9.01
CA GLU A 113 9.91 4.46 8.00
C GLU A 113 8.48 4.05 7.62
N LEU A 114 8.07 2.82 7.95
CA LEU A 114 6.71 2.33 7.75
C LEU A 114 5.78 2.89 8.83
N ASP A 115 4.68 3.55 8.49
CA ASP A 115 3.76 4.12 9.49
C ASP A 115 2.71 3.09 9.94
N VAL A 116 2.12 2.39 8.96
CA VAL A 116 0.95 1.52 9.17
C VAL A 116 1.07 0.25 8.33
N VAL A 117 0.72 -0.90 8.93
CA VAL A 117 0.43 -2.15 8.24
C VAL A 117 -1.08 -2.33 8.17
N VAL A 118 -1.61 -2.55 6.96
CA VAL A 118 -2.99 -2.99 6.73
C VAL A 118 -3.01 -4.51 6.62
N ARG A 119 -3.87 -5.16 7.42
CA ARG A 119 -4.00 -6.61 7.53
C ARG A 119 -5.29 -7.10 6.91
N GLY A 120 -5.23 -8.25 6.25
CA GLY A 120 -6.41 -8.84 5.59
C GLY A 120 -6.84 -8.04 4.37
N GLU A 121 -8.15 -7.80 4.25
CA GLU A 121 -8.73 -7.01 3.16
C GLU A 121 -8.48 -5.51 3.34
N GLY A 122 -8.03 -4.87 2.26
CA GLY A 122 -7.50 -3.52 2.32
C GLY A 122 -8.48 -2.45 1.89
N GLU A 123 -9.56 -2.77 1.18
CA GLU A 123 -10.45 -1.83 0.50
C GLU A 123 -11.04 -0.82 1.49
N GLN A 124 -11.80 -1.30 2.46
CA GLN A 124 -12.43 -0.45 3.48
C GLN A 124 -11.38 0.18 4.42
N THR A 125 -10.34 -0.58 4.77
CA THR A 125 -9.31 -0.14 5.72
C THR A 125 -8.48 1.01 5.15
N LEU A 126 -8.03 0.88 3.90
CA LEU A 126 -7.26 1.90 3.21
C LEU A 126 -8.11 3.12 2.89
N LEU A 127 -9.40 2.94 2.55
CA LEU A 127 -10.34 4.06 2.40
C LEU A 127 -10.49 4.86 3.70
N GLU A 128 -10.59 4.17 4.85
CA GLU A 128 -10.68 4.83 6.15
C GLU A 128 -9.40 5.62 6.47
N LEU A 129 -8.23 5.03 6.24
CA LEU A 129 -6.94 5.74 6.35
C LEU A 129 -6.86 6.96 5.41
N ALA A 130 -7.37 6.83 4.18
CA ALA A 130 -7.41 7.92 3.20
C ALA A 130 -8.31 9.06 3.65
N LYS A 131 -9.48 8.77 4.21
CA LYS A 131 -10.39 9.75 4.79
C LYS A 131 -9.76 10.46 6.01
N LEU A 132 -9.12 9.71 6.91
CA LEU A 132 -8.45 10.30 8.08
C LEU A 132 -7.27 11.20 7.67
N LYS A 133 -6.46 10.78 6.68
CA LYS A 133 -5.37 11.61 6.15
C LYS A 133 -5.91 12.88 5.50
N ALA A 134 -6.99 12.80 4.73
CA ALA A 134 -7.62 13.96 4.09
C ALA A 134 -8.21 14.95 5.11
N ALA A 135 -8.72 14.44 6.24
CA ALA A 135 -9.28 15.25 7.32
C ALA A 135 -8.22 15.72 8.35
N SER A 136 -6.93 15.42 8.13
CA SER A 136 -5.84 15.68 9.09
C SER A 136 -6.12 15.10 10.50
N SER A 137 -6.82 13.96 10.56
CA SER A 137 -7.32 13.35 11.79
C SER A 137 -6.65 12.01 12.10
N LEU A 138 -5.34 11.89 11.80
CA LEU A 138 -4.57 10.67 12.08
C LEU A 138 -4.43 10.35 13.58
N GLY A 139 -4.83 11.24 14.49
CA GLY A 139 -4.98 10.91 15.92
C GLY A 139 -6.01 9.80 16.19
N SER A 140 -6.90 9.51 15.24
CA SER A 140 -7.94 8.49 15.38
C SER A 140 -7.51 7.09 14.89
N LEU A 141 -6.21 6.85 14.64
CA LEU A 141 -5.73 5.53 14.18
C LEU A 141 -6.10 4.38 15.13
N HIS A 142 -6.25 4.62 16.43
CA HIS A 142 -6.68 3.61 17.42
C HIS A 142 -8.08 3.04 17.16
N GLU A 143 -8.90 3.71 16.35
CA GLU A 143 -10.28 3.30 16.06
C GLU A 143 -10.39 2.48 14.77
N VAL A 144 -9.36 2.51 13.92
CA VAL A 144 -9.38 1.85 12.60
C VAL A 144 -9.16 0.35 12.76
N PRO A 145 -10.14 -0.53 12.46
CA PRO A 145 -9.93 -1.96 12.52
C PRO A 145 -9.05 -2.43 11.34
N GLY A 146 -8.29 -3.51 11.56
CA GLY A 146 -7.46 -4.15 10.54
C GLY A 146 -6.08 -3.52 10.36
N ILE A 147 -5.64 -2.62 11.25
CA ILE A 147 -4.30 -2.01 11.16
C ILE A 147 -3.39 -2.30 12.35
N THR A 148 -2.10 -2.36 12.07
CA THR A 148 -1.01 -2.23 13.06
C THR A 148 -0.26 -0.96 12.75
N PHE A 149 0.06 -0.14 13.74
CA PHE A 149 0.70 1.15 13.50
C PHE A 149 1.61 1.53 14.67
N LYS A 150 2.42 2.57 14.46
CA LYS A 150 3.24 3.15 15.52
C LYS A 150 2.57 4.40 16.10
N SER A 151 2.48 4.46 17.43
CA SER A 151 2.09 5.66 18.19
C SER A 151 3.00 5.81 19.38
N ASP A 152 3.55 7.00 19.60
CA ASP A 152 4.34 7.34 20.80
C ASP A 152 5.50 6.36 21.10
N GLY A 153 6.10 5.79 20.04
CA GLY A 153 7.19 4.83 20.16
C GLY A 153 6.76 3.37 20.40
N GLU A 154 5.46 3.10 20.51
CA GLU A 154 4.90 1.77 20.68
C GLU A 154 4.21 1.26 19.41
N ILE A 155 4.22 -0.06 19.21
CA ILE A 155 3.51 -0.74 18.13
C ILE A 155 2.15 -1.20 18.64
N ILE A 156 1.10 -0.63 18.07
CA ILE A 156 -0.29 -0.88 18.46
C ILE A 156 -0.95 -1.73 17.38
N ARG A 157 -1.56 -2.84 17.79
CA ARG A 157 -2.29 -3.76 16.92
C ARG A 157 -3.79 -3.68 17.24
N ASN A 158 -4.55 -2.99 16.40
CA ASN A 158 -6.01 -2.91 16.58
C ASN A 158 -6.67 -4.27 16.30
N LYS A 159 -7.95 -4.42 16.64
CA LYS A 159 -8.75 -5.60 16.27
C LYS A 159 -8.77 -5.81 14.76
N ASP A 160 -8.89 -7.05 14.31
CA ASP A 160 -9.03 -7.35 12.88
C ASP A 160 -10.36 -6.82 12.34
N ARG A 161 -10.36 -6.40 11.06
CA ARG A 161 -11.59 -6.01 10.36
C ARG A 161 -12.31 -7.28 9.87
N PRO A 162 -13.63 -7.40 10.05
CA PRO A 162 -14.39 -8.49 9.43
C PRO A 162 -14.27 -8.47 7.90
N PHE A 163 -14.24 -9.65 7.29
CA PHE A 163 -14.22 -9.76 5.84
C PHE A 163 -15.48 -9.18 5.18
N ILE A 164 -15.32 -8.64 3.99
CA ILE A 164 -16.37 -8.15 3.11
C ILE A 164 -17.25 -9.33 2.73
N GLN A 165 -18.50 -9.30 3.21
CA GLN A 165 -19.44 -10.40 3.01
C GLN A 165 -20.06 -10.41 1.60
N ASN A 166 -20.20 -9.24 0.97
CA ASN A 166 -20.78 -9.11 -0.35
C ASN A 166 -19.77 -8.49 -1.31
N LEU A 167 -19.13 -9.34 -2.13
CA LEU A 167 -18.13 -8.91 -3.10
C LEU A 167 -18.72 -8.13 -4.28
N ASP A 168 -20.03 -8.27 -4.55
CA ASP A 168 -20.72 -7.51 -5.61
C ASP A 168 -20.80 -6.01 -5.27
N THR A 169 -20.45 -5.62 -4.04
CA THR A 169 -20.33 -4.22 -3.64
C THR A 169 -19.01 -3.59 -4.08
N LEU A 170 -18.03 -4.39 -4.51
CA LEU A 170 -16.75 -3.89 -4.99
C LEU A 170 -16.86 -3.50 -6.47
N PRO A 171 -16.25 -2.37 -6.86
CA PRO A 171 -16.15 -2.00 -8.27
C PRO A 171 -15.28 -3.01 -9.03
N PHE A 172 -15.45 -3.05 -10.36
CA PHE A 172 -14.54 -3.81 -11.21
C PHE A 172 -13.09 -3.31 -11.06
N PRO A 173 -12.11 -4.21 -11.16
CA PRO A 173 -10.69 -3.87 -11.01
C PRO A 173 -10.26 -2.79 -12.02
N ALA A 174 -9.45 -1.84 -11.57
CA ALA A 174 -8.93 -0.73 -12.37
C ALA A 174 -7.83 -1.19 -13.34
N PHE A 175 -8.20 -1.94 -14.38
CA PHE A 175 -7.25 -2.44 -15.37
C PHE A 175 -6.58 -1.34 -16.20
N ASP A 176 -7.23 -0.18 -16.34
CA ASP A 176 -6.69 0.97 -17.06
C ASP A 176 -5.43 1.58 -16.41
N HIS A 177 -5.13 1.21 -15.15
CA HIS A 177 -3.94 1.62 -14.43
C HIS A 177 -2.76 0.66 -14.60
N LEU A 178 -2.93 -0.42 -15.37
CA LEU A 178 -1.95 -1.48 -15.53
C LEU A 178 -1.53 -1.61 -17.00
N PRO A 179 -0.25 -1.85 -17.29
CA PRO A 179 0.22 -2.12 -18.63
C PRO A 179 -0.13 -3.57 -19.03
N LEU A 180 -1.40 -3.82 -19.35
CA LEU A 180 -1.97 -5.17 -19.55
C LEU A 180 -1.20 -6.02 -20.57
N GLU A 181 -0.54 -5.39 -21.54
CA GLU A 181 0.30 -6.05 -22.54
C GLU A 181 1.57 -6.71 -21.99
N ARG A 182 1.88 -6.50 -20.71
CA ARG A 182 3.11 -6.98 -20.03
C ARG A 182 2.89 -8.19 -19.12
N TYR A 183 1.66 -8.67 -19.01
CA TYR A 183 1.27 -9.81 -18.16
C TYR A 183 1.08 -11.07 -19.01
#